data_AF-A0A6G3UBT9-F1
#
_entry.id   AF-A0A6G3UBT9-F1
#
_cell.length_a   1.000
_cell.length_b   1.000
_cell.length_c   1.000
_cell.angle_alpha   90.00
_cell.angle_beta   90.00
_cell.angle_gamma   90.00
#
_symmetry.space_group_name_H-M   'P 1'
#
loop_
_entity.id
_entity.type
_entity.pdbx_description
1 polymer ?
#
loop_
_entity_poly.entity_id
_entity_poly.type
_entity_poly.pdbx_seq_one_letter_code
_entity_poly.pdbx_strand_id
1 'polypeptide(L)'
;MTAPSGPVRTVTSRSAWHDVPRYQVRRFAEIAMAEAPSLAEEIMNEIRREYPHLPVVLDDSGEPMALIGIRRAIEVFVGHLEHADYSAGRPTVPPGVFQEFGRGEGLHGRTLDSLQAIYRLGVRLAWRRFAEIGQRVDIPPPAMYELVDAGYEYLDGLVDQSVRGYAEAAARRAGERLRLQRRLLELLLAEHHRGDPAEALGERAARIGWPLPEKVAVGVLLRP
;
A
#
# COMPACT_ATOMS: atom_id res chain seq x y z
N MET A 1 51.08 -5.77 15.69
CA MET A 1 50.80 -5.26 14.32
C MET A 1 49.32 -4.93 14.28
N THR A 2 48.98 -3.70 14.66
CA THR A 2 47.60 -3.24 14.88
C THR A 2 47.40 -2.07 13.92
N ALA A 3 46.57 -2.26 12.90
CA ALA A 3 46.27 -1.24 11.91
C ALA A 3 45.40 -0.13 12.53
N PRO A 4 45.60 1.16 12.20
CA PRO A 4 44.70 2.21 12.65
C PRO A 4 43.46 2.23 11.76
N SER A 5 42.30 2.01 12.36
CA SER A 5 40.99 2.28 11.75
C SER A 5 40.81 3.79 11.63
N GLY A 6 41.06 4.33 10.44
CA GLY A 6 40.70 5.71 10.10
C GLY A 6 39.17 5.87 10.01
N PRO A 7 38.60 7.04 10.36
CA PRO A 7 37.18 7.27 10.21
C PRO A 7 36.81 7.25 8.72
N VAL A 8 35.79 6.46 8.37
CA VAL A 8 35.14 6.51 7.07
C VAL A 8 34.56 7.91 6.89
N ARG A 9 35.22 8.73 6.07
CA ARG A 9 34.65 10.00 5.61
C ARG A 9 33.44 9.68 4.77
N THR A 10 32.24 9.86 5.31
CA THR A 10 31.03 10.04 4.51
C THR A 10 31.23 11.33 3.71
N VAL A 11 31.72 11.17 2.47
CA VAL A 11 31.65 12.23 1.48
C VAL A 11 30.16 12.40 1.20
N THR A 12 29.57 13.48 1.71
CA THR A 12 28.26 13.95 1.25
C THR A 12 28.47 14.36 -0.20
N SER A 13 28.25 13.43 -1.14
CA SER A 13 28.27 13.74 -2.55
C SER A 13 27.16 14.75 -2.81
N ARG A 14 27.56 15.92 -3.33
CA ARG A 14 26.61 16.90 -3.85
C ARG A 14 25.74 16.18 -4.89
N SER A 15 24.43 16.16 -4.67
CA SER A 15 23.50 15.44 -5.55
C SER A 15 23.63 15.96 -6.97
N ALA A 16 23.66 15.04 -7.95
CA ALA A 16 23.75 15.35 -9.38
C ALA A 16 22.62 16.26 -9.87
N TRP A 17 21.47 16.28 -9.18
CA TRP A 17 20.37 17.21 -9.45
C TRP A 17 20.72 18.68 -9.18
N HIS A 18 21.71 18.98 -8.34
CA HIS A 18 22.19 20.36 -8.12
C HIS A 18 22.95 20.92 -9.33
N ASP A 19 23.49 20.04 -10.18
CA ASP A 19 24.23 20.42 -11.37
C ASP A 19 23.33 20.50 -12.61
N VAL A 20 22.05 20.11 -12.48
CA VAL A 20 21.03 20.25 -13.53
C VAL A 20 20.51 21.69 -13.55
N PRO A 21 20.57 22.39 -14.69
CA PRO A 21 19.94 23.69 -14.87
C PRO A 21 18.48 23.73 -14.38
N ARG A 22 18.13 24.72 -13.54
CA ARG A 22 16.79 24.84 -12.94
C ARG A 22 15.65 24.87 -13.97
N TYR A 23 15.88 25.37 -15.18
CA TYR A 23 14.89 25.35 -16.25
C TYR A 23 14.61 23.92 -16.76
N GLN A 24 15.60 23.04 -16.78
CA GLN A 24 15.41 21.62 -17.14
C GLN A 24 14.66 20.89 -16.04
N VAL A 25 14.98 21.13 -14.77
CA VAL A 25 14.24 20.55 -13.63
C VAL A 25 12.76 20.94 -13.67
N ARG A 26 12.46 22.24 -13.85
CA ARG A 26 11.07 22.71 -13.99
C ARG A 26 10.38 22.07 -15.18
N ARG A 27 11.03 22.04 -16.35
CA ARG A 27 10.44 21.44 -17.55
C ARG A 27 10.18 19.94 -17.39
N PHE A 28 11.07 19.21 -16.70
CA PHE A 28 10.85 17.81 -16.35
C PHE A 28 9.62 17.66 -15.45
N ALA A 29 9.52 18.45 -14.38
CA ALA A 29 8.41 18.41 -13.44
C ALA A 29 7.07 18.79 -14.09
N GLU A 30 7.05 19.83 -14.92
CA GLU A 30 5.87 20.27 -15.68
C GLU A 30 5.34 19.15 -16.60
N ILE A 31 6.23 18.50 -17.36
CA ILE A 31 5.84 17.38 -18.23
C ILE A 31 5.36 16.20 -17.39
N ALA A 32 6.09 15.83 -16.34
CA ALA A 32 5.73 14.70 -15.49
C ALA A 32 4.40 14.92 -14.75
N MET A 33 4.11 16.15 -14.30
CA MET A 33 2.80 16.51 -13.72
C MET A 33 1.68 16.44 -14.76
N ALA A 34 1.91 16.94 -15.98
CA ALA A 34 0.92 16.90 -17.05
C ALA A 34 0.62 15.47 -17.52
N GLU A 35 1.62 14.58 -17.52
CA GLU A 35 1.49 13.18 -17.91
C GLU A 35 1.06 12.26 -16.75
N ALA A 36 0.97 12.75 -15.51
CA ALA A 36 0.63 11.93 -14.34
C ALA A 36 -0.77 11.25 -14.45
N PRO A 37 -1.84 11.92 -14.93
CA PRO A 37 -3.14 11.26 -15.08
C PRO A 37 -3.12 10.11 -16.09
N SER A 38 -2.53 10.33 -17.28
CA SER A 38 -2.47 9.31 -18.33
C SER A 38 -1.55 8.15 -17.95
N LEU A 39 -0.43 8.43 -17.25
CA LEU A 39 0.44 7.40 -16.70
C LEU A 39 -0.28 6.56 -15.63
N ALA A 40 -1.11 7.17 -14.78
CA ALA A 40 -1.89 6.44 -13.79
C ALA A 40 -2.91 5.49 -14.44
N GLU A 41 -3.58 5.95 -15.50
CA GLU A 41 -4.48 5.12 -16.31
C GLU A 41 -3.73 3.96 -16.99
N GLU A 42 -2.56 4.22 -17.57
CA GLU A 42 -1.69 3.21 -18.18
C GLU A 42 -1.33 2.12 -17.16
N ILE A 43 -0.88 2.51 -15.97
CA ILE A 43 -0.53 1.59 -14.88
C ILE A 43 -1.76 0.78 -14.45
N MET A 44 -2.92 1.43 -14.26
CA MET A 44 -4.15 0.74 -13.87
C MET A 44 -4.60 -0.29 -14.92
N ASN A 45 -4.54 0.07 -16.21
CA ASN A 45 -4.89 -0.84 -17.30
C ASN A 45 -3.95 -2.04 -17.35
N GLU A 46 -2.65 -1.81 -17.13
CA GLU A 46 -1.66 -2.88 -17.09
C GLU A 46 -1.88 -3.82 -15.88
N ILE A 47 -2.20 -3.27 -14.70
CA ILE A 47 -2.58 -4.06 -13.52
C ILE A 47 -3.81 -4.92 -13.82
N ARG A 48 -4.85 -4.37 -14.45
CA ARG A 48 -6.05 -5.14 -14.81
C ARG A 48 -5.75 -6.25 -15.81
N ARG A 49 -4.80 -6.03 -16.71
CA ARG A 49 -4.37 -7.04 -17.69
C ARG A 49 -3.61 -8.18 -17.02
N GLU A 50 -2.65 -7.88 -16.15
CA GLU A 50 -1.87 -8.90 -15.43
C GLU A 50 -2.68 -9.61 -14.33
N TYR A 51 -3.66 -8.92 -13.73
CA TYR A 51 -4.47 -9.40 -12.60
C TYR A 51 -5.98 -9.24 -12.87
N PRO A 52 -6.56 -9.97 -13.83
CA PRO A 52 -7.97 -9.80 -14.24
C PRO A 52 -8.99 -10.14 -13.15
N HIS A 53 -8.60 -10.92 -12.15
CA HIS A 53 -9.45 -11.29 -11.01
C HIS A 53 -9.29 -10.34 -9.81
N LEU A 54 -8.49 -9.27 -9.94
CA LEU A 54 -8.27 -8.31 -8.87
C LEU A 54 -9.58 -7.54 -8.59
N PRO A 55 -10.11 -7.58 -7.35
CA PRO A 55 -11.31 -6.82 -7.00
C PRO A 55 -11.05 -5.32 -7.12
N VAL A 56 -11.90 -4.63 -7.90
CA VAL A 56 -11.85 -3.19 -8.07
C VAL A 56 -12.75 -2.53 -7.03
N VAL A 57 -12.15 -1.68 -6.19
CA VAL A 57 -12.86 -0.87 -5.21
C VAL A 57 -13.05 0.52 -5.80
N LEU A 58 -14.28 1.01 -5.80
CA LEU A 58 -14.64 2.34 -6.31
C LEU A 58 -14.82 3.31 -5.14
N ASP A 59 -14.55 4.59 -5.40
CA ASP A 59 -14.92 5.69 -4.51
C ASP A 59 -16.40 6.09 -4.70
N ASP A 60 -16.84 7.14 -4.01
CA ASP A 60 -18.21 7.66 -4.12
C ASP A 60 -18.55 8.22 -5.51
N SER A 61 -17.54 8.55 -6.32
CA SER A 61 -17.70 9.04 -7.69
C SER A 61 -17.72 7.91 -8.74
N GLY A 62 -17.42 6.67 -8.34
CA GLY A 62 -17.32 5.52 -9.22
C GLY A 62 -15.92 5.32 -9.84
N GLU A 63 -14.93 6.08 -9.40
CA GLU A 63 -13.54 5.95 -9.84
C GLU A 63 -12.82 4.85 -9.03
N PRO A 64 -11.97 4.01 -9.65
CA PRO A 64 -11.16 3.05 -8.91
C PRO A 64 -10.25 3.76 -7.90
N MET A 65 -10.39 3.43 -6.61
CA MET A 65 -9.54 3.99 -5.54
C MET A 65 -8.04 3.81 -5.81
N ALA A 66 -7.66 2.70 -6.46
CA ALA A 66 -6.28 2.45 -6.87
C ALA A 66 -5.79 3.40 -7.96
N LEU A 67 -6.66 3.87 -8.87
CA LEU A 67 -6.29 4.87 -9.88
C LEU A 67 -5.95 6.21 -9.22
N ILE A 68 -6.80 6.64 -8.29
CA ILE A 68 -6.59 7.85 -7.47
C ILE A 68 -5.27 7.73 -6.71
N GLY A 69 -5.02 6.58 -6.07
CA GLY A 69 -3.79 6.31 -5.31
C GLY A 69 -2.53 6.36 -6.18
N ILE A 70 -2.55 5.73 -7.36
CA ILE A 70 -1.42 5.74 -8.30
C ILE A 70 -1.12 7.17 -8.77
N ARG A 71 -2.16 7.90 -9.21
CA ARG A 71 -2.02 9.29 -9.66
C ARG A 71 -1.43 10.16 -8.55
N ARG A 72 -1.96 10.05 -7.33
CA ARG A 72 -1.48 10.82 -6.19
C ARG A 72 -0.03 10.49 -5.84
N ALA A 73 0.36 9.21 -5.92
CA ALA A 73 1.73 8.80 -5.66
C ALA A 73 2.72 9.49 -6.63
N ILE A 74 2.38 9.53 -7.91
CA ILE A 74 3.17 10.17 -8.97
C ILE A 74 3.27 11.68 -8.72
N GLU A 75 2.14 12.35 -8.51
CA GLU A 75 2.10 13.80 -8.28
C GLU A 75 2.92 14.22 -7.05
N VAL A 76 2.80 13.46 -5.95
CA VAL A 76 3.58 13.74 -4.73
C VAL A 76 5.08 13.56 -4.99
N PHE A 77 5.48 12.50 -5.69
CA PHE A 77 6.88 12.25 -6.02
C PHE A 77 7.45 13.38 -6.90
N VAL A 78 6.74 13.76 -7.96
CA VAL A 78 7.17 14.84 -8.86
C VAL A 78 7.20 16.18 -8.14
N GLY A 79 6.23 16.45 -7.26
CA GLY A 79 6.19 17.68 -6.47
C GLY A 79 7.40 17.83 -5.56
N HIS A 80 7.93 16.73 -5.01
CA HIS A 80 9.18 16.77 -4.24
C HIS A 80 10.39 17.16 -5.10
N LEU A 81 10.44 16.77 -6.39
CA LEU A 81 11.54 17.15 -7.29
C LEU A 81 11.59 18.65 -7.58
N GLU A 82 10.42 19.31 -7.62
CA GLU A 82 10.32 20.74 -7.87
C GLU A 82 10.72 21.57 -6.63
N HIS A 83 10.32 21.12 -5.44
CA HIS A 83 10.48 21.88 -4.20
C HIS A 83 11.76 21.56 -3.42
N ALA A 84 12.38 20.41 -3.69
CA ALA A 84 13.65 20.07 -3.08
C ALA A 84 14.79 20.85 -3.76
N ASP A 85 15.50 21.67 -2.97
CA ASP A 85 16.95 21.44 -2.96
C ASP A 85 17.08 19.98 -2.52
N TYR A 86 17.67 19.10 -3.33
CA TYR A 86 17.82 17.66 -3.01
C TYR A 86 18.49 17.40 -1.62
N SER A 87 18.98 18.46 -0.95
CA SER A 87 19.42 18.48 0.45
C SER A 87 18.33 18.66 1.52
N ALA A 88 17.12 19.10 1.17
CA ALA A 88 16.04 19.46 2.09
C ALA A 88 14.96 18.36 2.17
N GLY A 89 15.37 17.17 2.59
CA GLY A 89 14.45 16.13 3.06
C GLY A 89 14.03 15.11 2.00
N ARG A 90 13.97 13.85 2.44
CA ARG A 90 13.58 12.67 1.67
C ARG A 90 12.13 12.78 1.21
N PRO A 91 11.74 12.23 0.05
CA PRO A 91 10.33 12.15 -0.35
C PRO A 91 9.52 11.45 0.75
N THR A 92 8.67 12.21 1.43
CA THR A 92 7.84 11.66 2.52
C THR A 92 6.41 11.49 2.05
N VAL A 93 5.89 10.28 2.25
CA VAL A 93 4.51 9.94 1.98
C VAL A 93 3.60 10.61 3.01
N PRO A 94 2.59 11.40 2.61
CA PRO A 94 1.60 11.92 3.53
C PRO A 94 0.93 10.78 4.33
N PRO A 95 0.90 10.84 5.67
CA PRO A 95 0.33 9.76 6.47
C PRO A 95 -1.17 9.56 6.18
N GLY A 96 -1.61 8.30 6.16
CA GLY A 96 -3.04 7.91 6.14
C GLY A 96 -3.54 7.37 4.81
N VAL A 97 -3.20 7.99 3.67
CA VAL A 97 -3.79 7.62 2.36
C VAL A 97 -3.45 6.18 1.95
N PHE A 98 -2.17 5.79 2.07
CA PHE A 98 -1.74 4.43 1.71
C PHE A 98 -2.03 3.39 2.79
N GLN A 99 -2.20 3.83 4.05
CA GLN A 99 -2.69 2.97 5.13
C GLN A 99 -4.16 2.59 4.90
N GLU A 100 -5.00 3.54 4.47
CA GLU A 100 -6.39 3.28 4.07
C GLU A 100 -6.46 2.36 2.85
N PHE A 101 -5.55 2.56 1.88
CA PHE A 101 -5.40 1.67 0.74
C PHE A 101 -5.14 0.23 1.20
N GLY A 102 -4.08 0.00 1.97
CA GLY A 102 -3.76 -1.33 2.52
C GLY A 102 -4.88 -1.95 3.35
N ARG A 103 -5.62 -1.12 4.10
CA ARG A 103 -6.80 -1.56 4.86
C ARG A 103 -7.92 -2.05 3.94
N GLY A 104 -8.16 -1.38 2.82
CA GLY A 104 -9.09 -1.79 1.77
C GLY A 104 -8.64 -3.08 1.06
N GLU A 105 -7.34 -3.28 0.85
CA GLU A 105 -6.78 -4.50 0.27
C GLU A 105 -7.07 -5.73 1.14
N GLY A 106 -6.84 -5.58 2.45
CA GLY A 106 -7.11 -6.61 3.44
C GLY A 106 -8.58 -7.02 3.47
N LEU A 107 -9.50 -6.13 3.07
CA LEU A 107 -10.93 -6.43 3.00
C LEU A 107 -11.32 -7.38 1.85
N HIS A 108 -10.54 -7.42 0.77
CA HIS A 108 -10.89 -8.15 -0.45
C HIS A 108 -10.12 -9.46 -0.63
N GLY A 109 -9.44 -9.94 0.42
CA GLY A 109 -8.77 -11.25 0.43
C GLY A 109 -7.48 -11.29 -0.39
N ARG A 110 -6.90 -10.13 -0.69
CA ARG A 110 -5.65 -10.01 -1.44
C ARG A 110 -4.48 -10.53 -0.62
N THR A 111 -3.53 -11.20 -1.28
CA THR A 111 -2.27 -11.63 -0.64
C THR A 111 -1.26 -10.50 -0.68
N LEU A 112 -0.36 -10.49 0.31
CA LEU A 112 0.76 -9.55 0.36
C LEU A 112 1.66 -9.66 -0.89
N ASP A 113 1.83 -10.88 -1.42
CA ASP A 113 2.64 -11.14 -2.60
C ASP A 113 2.06 -10.48 -3.86
N SER A 114 0.74 -10.53 -4.05
CA SER A 114 0.07 -9.83 -5.15
C SER A 114 0.24 -8.31 -5.05
N LEU A 115 0.18 -7.77 -3.82
CA LEU A 115 0.39 -6.34 -3.58
C LEU A 115 1.81 -5.91 -3.98
N GLN A 116 2.84 -6.67 -3.58
CA GLN A 116 4.23 -6.39 -3.96
C GLN A 116 4.46 -6.48 -5.47
N ALA A 117 3.84 -7.45 -6.14
CA ALA A 117 3.97 -7.61 -7.58
C ALA A 117 3.35 -6.42 -8.35
N ILE A 118 2.19 -5.95 -7.90
CA ILE A 118 1.51 -4.75 -8.44
C ILE A 118 2.38 -3.50 -8.25
N TYR A 119 3.00 -3.33 -7.08
CA TYR A 119 3.91 -2.20 -6.84
C TYR A 119 5.12 -2.21 -7.78
N ARG A 120 5.76 -3.38 -7.97
CA ARG A 120 6.90 -3.52 -8.90
C ARG A 120 6.51 -3.19 -10.34
N LEU A 121 5.30 -3.58 -10.76
CA LEU A 121 4.76 -3.24 -12.07
C LEU A 121 4.60 -1.72 -12.22
N GLY A 122 3.92 -1.07 -11.28
CA GLY A 122 3.67 0.38 -11.31
C GLY A 122 4.98 1.18 -11.35
N VAL A 123 5.98 0.79 -10.56
CA VAL A 123 7.29 1.45 -10.53
C VAL A 123 8.03 1.30 -11.85
N ARG A 124 8.01 0.12 -12.47
CA ARG A 124 8.66 -0.09 -13.77
C ARG A 124 8.08 0.82 -14.85
N LEU A 125 6.75 0.96 -14.87
CA LEU A 125 6.05 1.80 -15.85
C LEU A 125 6.30 3.29 -15.58
N ALA A 126 6.22 3.72 -14.33
CA ALA A 126 6.53 5.09 -13.94
C ALA A 126 7.99 5.45 -14.26
N TRP A 127 8.94 4.54 -13.96
CA TRP A 127 10.34 4.73 -14.28
C TRP A 127 10.58 4.84 -15.80
N ARG A 128 9.95 3.97 -16.60
CA ARG A 128 10.02 4.07 -18.07
C ARG A 128 9.58 5.45 -18.54
N ARG A 129 8.46 5.96 -18.02
CA ARG A 129 7.94 7.28 -18.40
C ARG A 129 8.89 8.40 -17.96
N PHE A 130 9.40 8.36 -16.73
CA PHE A 130 10.37 9.36 -16.26
C PHE A 130 11.67 9.32 -17.06
N ALA A 131 12.15 8.15 -17.48
CA ALA A 131 13.32 8.02 -18.34
C ALA A 131 13.08 8.64 -19.73
N GLU A 132 11.88 8.49 -20.31
CA GLU A 132 11.50 9.13 -21.57
C GLU A 132 11.45 10.65 -21.44
N ILE A 133 10.86 11.17 -20.35
CA ILE A 133 10.82 12.61 -20.07
C ILE A 133 12.22 13.16 -19.83
N GLY A 134 13.04 12.46 -19.03
CA GLY A 134 14.42 12.84 -18.75
C GLY A 134 15.26 12.96 -20.02
N GLN A 135 15.11 12.02 -20.96
CA GLN A 135 15.74 12.08 -22.27
C GLN A 135 15.24 13.28 -23.09
N ARG A 136 13.93 13.54 -23.13
CA ARG A 136 13.34 14.68 -23.87
C ARG A 136 13.81 16.05 -23.38
N VAL A 137 14.22 16.14 -22.12
CA VAL A 137 14.63 17.40 -21.47
C VAL A 137 16.17 17.47 -21.31
N ASP A 138 16.89 16.48 -21.82
CA ASP A 138 18.35 16.35 -21.71
C ASP A 138 18.85 16.36 -20.25
N ILE A 139 18.15 15.64 -19.37
CA ILE A 139 18.60 15.43 -17.99
C ILE A 139 19.83 14.52 -17.99
N PRO A 140 20.94 14.92 -17.35
CA PRO A 140 22.14 14.09 -17.27
C PRO A 140 21.88 12.72 -16.65
N PRO A 141 22.49 11.63 -17.16
CA PRO A 141 22.31 10.29 -16.61
C PRO A 141 22.58 10.17 -15.10
N PRO A 142 23.61 10.83 -14.50
CA PRO A 142 23.82 10.77 -13.06
C PRO A 142 22.62 11.27 -12.22
N ALA A 143 21.94 12.32 -12.69
CA ALA A 143 20.73 12.81 -12.03
C ALA A 143 19.58 11.78 -12.18
N MET A 144 19.43 11.17 -13.36
CA MET A 144 18.45 10.10 -13.54
C MET A 144 18.72 8.87 -12.65
N TYR A 145 19.97 8.52 -12.37
CA TYR A 145 20.30 7.43 -11.44
C TYR A 145 19.88 7.76 -10.00
N GLU A 146 20.17 8.97 -9.53
CA GLU A 146 19.70 9.42 -8.21
C GLU A 146 18.17 9.45 -8.12
N LEU A 147 17.49 9.74 -9.23
CA LEU A 147 16.02 9.73 -9.29
C LEU A 147 15.45 8.32 -9.11
N VAL A 148 16.10 7.29 -9.67
CA VAL A 148 15.72 5.89 -9.45
C VAL A 148 15.81 5.54 -7.97
N ASP A 149 16.93 5.85 -7.34
CA ASP A 149 17.18 5.51 -5.94
C ASP A 149 16.16 6.21 -5.02
N ALA A 150 15.91 7.49 -5.26
CA ALA A 150 14.87 8.25 -4.56
C ALA A 150 13.46 7.67 -4.79
N GLY A 151 13.19 7.19 -6.01
CA GLY A 151 11.94 6.54 -6.36
C GLY A 151 11.72 5.22 -5.62
N TYR A 152 12.76 4.39 -5.48
CA TYR A 152 12.69 3.16 -4.68
C TYR A 152 12.53 3.44 -3.19
N GLU A 153 13.25 4.42 -2.62
CA GLU A 153 13.07 4.78 -1.21
C GLU A 153 11.65 5.31 -0.93
N TYR A 154 11.09 6.12 -1.85
CA TYR A 154 9.71 6.57 -1.76
C TYR A 154 8.71 5.40 -1.82
N LEU A 155 8.93 4.45 -2.75
CA LEU A 155 8.12 3.25 -2.88
C LEU A 155 8.14 2.41 -1.61
N ASP A 156 9.32 2.20 -1.01
CA ASP A 156 9.46 1.41 0.21
C ASP A 156 8.62 2.03 1.35
N GLY A 157 8.59 3.36 1.44
CA GLY A 157 7.70 4.09 2.36
C GLY A 157 6.21 3.86 2.06
N LEU A 158 5.81 3.86 0.79
CA LEU A 158 4.42 3.55 0.37
C LEU A 158 4.03 2.12 0.75
N VAL A 159 4.91 1.16 0.48
CA VAL A 159 4.70 -0.26 0.77
C VAL A 159 4.57 -0.48 2.27
N ASP A 160 5.45 0.10 3.10
CA ASP A 160 5.39 -0.04 4.56
C ASP A 160 4.04 0.47 5.12
N GLN A 161 3.55 1.63 4.66
CA GLN A 161 2.23 2.14 5.06
C GLN A 161 1.08 1.21 4.64
N SER A 162 1.11 0.69 3.42
CA SER A 162 0.10 -0.25 2.92
C SER A 162 0.13 -1.57 3.68
N VAL A 163 1.31 -2.10 4.01
CA VAL A 163 1.46 -3.33 4.81
C VAL A 163 0.90 -3.15 6.21
N ARG A 164 1.16 -2.01 6.86
CA ARG A 164 0.57 -1.67 8.17
C ARG A 164 -0.95 -1.62 8.11
N GLY A 165 -1.51 -0.94 7.10
CA GLY A 165 -2.96 -0.87 6.87
C GLY A 165 -3.60 -2.25 6.67
N TYR A 166 -2.94 -3.12 5.89
CA TYR A 166 -3.35 -4.50 5.68
C TYR A 166 -3.34 -5.31 6.98
N ALA A 167 -2.24 -5.22 7.75
CA ALA A 167 -2.09 -5.93 9.02
C ALA A 167 -3.17 -5.50 10.03
N GLU A 168 -3.49 -4.22 10.12
CA GLU A 168 -4.58 -3.72 10.96
C GLU A 168 -5.96 -4.21 10.51
N ALA A 169 -6.22 -4.29 9.20
CA ALA A 169 -7.46 -4.85 8.67
C ALA A 169 -7.59 -6.33 9.02
N ALA A 170 -6.51 -7.09 8.83
CA ALA A 170 -6.45 -8.51 9.17
C ALA A 170 -6.66 -8.75 10.67
N ALA A 171 -5.99 -7.96 11.53
CA ALA A 171 -6.14 -8.02 12.98
C ALA A 171 -7.58 -7.70 13.43
N ARG A 172 -8.20 -6.65 12.85
CA ARG A 172 -9.60 -6.32 13.12
C ARG A 172 -10.56 -7.43 12.72
N ARG A 173 -10.33 -8.10 11.59
CA ARG A 173 -11.13 -9.25 11.15
C ARG A 173 -11.02 -10.44 12.09
N ALA A 174 -9.79 -10.76 12.52
CA ALA A 174 -9.56 -11.82 13.50
C ALA A 174 -10.28 -11.49 14.82
N GLY A 175 -10.17 -10.24 15.30
CA GLY A 175 -10.88 -9.76 16.48
C GLY A 175 -12.39 -9.84 16.37
N GLU A 176 -12.98 -9.40 15.25
CA GLU A 176 -14.43 -9.46 15.05
C GLU A 176 -14.94 -10.90 14.94
N ARG A 177 -14.19 -11.78 14.24
CA ARG A 177 -14.52 -13.21 14.19
C ARG A 177 -14.52 -13.85 15.59
N LEU A 178 -13.51 -13.55 16.41
CA LEU A 178 -13.45 -14.01 17.81
C LEU A 178 -14.61 -13.45 18.64
N ARG A 179 -14.98 -12.17 18.45
CA ARG A 179 -16.11 -11.55 19.15
C ARG A 179 -17.44 -12.21 18.77
N LEU A 180 -17.65 -12.50 17.49
CA LEU A 180 -18.83 -13.21 17.00
C LEU A 180 -18.89 -14.65 17.52
N GLN A 181 -17.75 -15.37 17.52
CA GLN A 181 -17.63 -16.69 18.13
C GLN A 181 -17.97 -16.67 19.62
N ARG A 182 -17.45 -15.69 20.37
CA ARG A 182 -17.75 -15.54 21.80
C ARG A 182 -19.23 -15.28 22.06
N ARG A 183 -19.87 -14.40 21.29
CA ARG A 183 -21.32 -14.14 21.36
C ARG A 183 -22.18 -15.35 21.00
N LEU A 184 -21.67 -16.21 20.12
CA LEU A 184 -22.32 -17.47 19.78
C LEU A 184 -22.18 -18.47 20.93
N LEU A 185 -20.98 -18.61 21.50
CA LEU A 185 -20.74 -19.45 22.68
C LEU A 185 -21.57 -19.00 23.89
N GLU A 186 -21.65 -17.69 24.15
CA GLU A 186 -22.50 -17.12 25.20
C GLU A 186 -23.98 -17.44 24.97
N LEU A 187 -24.45 -17.46 23.70
CA LEU A 187 -25.82 -17.87 23.38
C LEU A 187 -26.03 -19.38 23.53
N LEU A 188 -25.03 -20.22 23.20
CA LEU A 188 -25.10 -21.67 23.38
C LEU A 188 -25.07 -22.10 24.85
N LEU A 189 -24.37 -21.33 25.70
CA LEU A 189 -24.13 -21.66 27.10
C LEU A 189 -25.06 -20.92 28.07
N ALA A 190 -25.97 -20.07 27.58
CA ALA A 190 -26.90 -19.35 28.46
C ALA A 190 -27.92 -20.32 29.07
N GLU A 191 -28.06 -20.29 30.40
CA GLU A 191 -28.95 -21.21 31.14
C GLU A 191 -30.44 -21.01 30.86
N HIS A 192 -30.84 -19.79 30.44
CA HIS A 192 -32.23 -19.45 30.14
C HIS A 192 -32.31 -18.60 28.86
N HIS A 193 -33.10 -19.06 27.90
CA HIS A 193 -33.42 -18.32 26.68
C HIS A 193 -34.84 -17.74 26.76
N ARG A 194 -35.03 -16.48 26.35
CA ARG A 194 -36.38 -15.95 26.11
C ARG A 194 -36.84 -16.39 24.71
N GLY A 195 -37.59 -17.48 24.64
CA GLY A 195 -38.08 -18.05 23.38
C GLY A 195 -37.13 -19.09 22.77
N ASP A 196 -37.43 -19.51 21.54
CA ASP A 196 -36.63 -20.51 20.80
C ASP A 196 -35.31 -19.87 20.29
N PRO A 197 -34.14 -20.32 20.77
CA PRO A 197 -32.85 -19.77 20.36
C PRO A 197 -32.40 -20.26 18.98
N ALA A 198 -33.09 -21.22 18.34
CA ALA A 198 -32.64 -21.88 17.12
C ALA A 198 -32.37 -20.89 15.96
N GLU A 199 -33.27 -19.93 15.75
CA GLU A 199 -33.13 -18.90 14.71
C GLU A 199 -31.92 -17.99 14.98
N ALA A 200 -31.79 -17.51 16.22
CA ALA A 200 -30.68 -16.65 16.64
C ALA A 200 -29.32 -17.37 16.60
N LEU A 201 -29.30 -18.67 16.91
CA LEU A 201 -28.12 -19.53 16.79
C LEU A 201 -27.74 -19.74 15.32
N GLY A 202 -28.71 -20.06 14.47
CA GLY A 202 -28.52 -20.21 13.03
C GLY A 202 -27.95 -18.95 12.40
N GLU A 203 -28.52 -17.78 12.68
CA GLU A 203 -28.00 -16.51 12.20
C GLU A 203 -26.57 -16.23 12.66
N ARG A 204 -26.25 -16.46 13.94
CA ARG A 204 -24.92 -16.18 14.49
C ARG A 204 -23.87 -17.17 14.00
N ALA A 205 -24.24 -18.44 13.84
CA ALA A 205 -23.39 -19.48 13.27
C ALA A 205 -23.08 -19.21 11.80
N ALA A 206 -24.09 -18.80 11.02
CA ALA A 206 -23.92 -18.41 9.62
C ALA A 206 -22.95 -17.22 9.46
N ARG A 207 -23.01 -16.22 10.35
CA ARG A 207 -22.10 -15.04 10.33
C ARG A 207 -20.62 -15.40 10.49
N ILE A 208 -20.29 -16.56 11.05
CA ILE A 208 -18.90 -17.04 11.19
C ILE A 208 -18.58 -18.22 10.27
N GLY A 209 -19.51 -18.58 9.37
CA GLY A 209 -19.38 -19.72 8.47
C GLY A 209 -19.36 -21.06 9.18
N TRP A 210 -19.96 -21.16 10.38
CA TRP A 210 -20.06 -22.42 11.10
C TRP A 210 -21.41 -23.08 10.76
N PRO A 211 -21.41 -24.22 10.04
CA PRO A 211 -22.63 -25.00 9.85
C PRO A 211 -23.04 -25.56 11.21
N LEU A 212 -24.20 -25.13 11.71
CA LEU A 212 -24.69 -25.52 13.03
C LEU A 212 -25.01 -27.03 13.02
N PRO A 213 -24.31 -27.86 13.81
CA PRO A 213 -24.57 -29.31 13.84
C PRO A 213 -25.81 -29.62 14.67
N GLU A 214 -26.50 -30.73 14.37
CA GLU A 214 -27.66 -31.19 15.15
C GLU A 214 -27.31 -31.52 16.61
N LYS A 215 -26.05 -31.88 16.88
CA LYS A 215 -25.57 -32.26 18.21
C LYS A 215 -24.22 -31.60 18.49
N VAL A 216 -24.05 -31.16 19.73
CA VAL A 216 -22.80 -30.61 20.27
C VAL A 216 -22.46 -31.32 21.58
N ALA A 217 -21.17 -31.55 21.83
CA ALA A 217 -20.66 -32.07 23.08
C ALA A 217 -19.78 -31.02 23.76
N VAL A 218 -19.89 -30.89 25.09
CA VAL A 218 -19.10 -29.94 25.89
C VAL A 218 -18.07 -30.71 26.71
N GLY A 219 -16.79 -30.41 26.51
CA GLY A 219 -15.71 -30.90 27.36
C GLY A 219 -15.33 -29.83 28.38
N VAL A 220 -15.37 -30.16 29.68
CA VAL A 220 -14.93 -29.27 30.75
C VAL A 220 -13.51 -29.69 31.18
N LEU A 221 -12.54 -28.80 31.02
CA LEU A 221 -11.19 -29.02 31.51
C LEU A 221 -11.07 -28.42 32.92
N LEU A 222 -10.93 -29.27 33.94
CA LEU A 222 -10.64 -28.83 35.30
C LEU A 222 -9.16 -28.44 35.39
N ARG A 223 -8.86 -27.20 35.80
CA ARG A 223 -7.48 -26.83 36.17
C ARG A 223 -7.13 -27.50 37.52
N PRO A 224 -5.92 -28.07 37.65
CA PRO A 224 -5.46 -28.67 38.90
C PRO A 224 -5.27 -27.62 40.00
#